data_AF-L7JSJ9-F1
#
_entry.id   AF-L7JSJ9-F1
#
_cell.length_a   1.000
_cell.length_b   1.000
_cell.length_c   1.000
_cell.angle_alpha   90.00
_cell.angle_beta   90.00
_cell.angle_gamma   90.00
#
_symmetry.space_group_name_H-M   'P 1'
#
loop_
_entity.id
_entity.type
_entity.pdbx_description
1 polymer ?
#
loop_
_entity_poly.entity_id
_entity_poly.type
_entity_poly.pdbx_seq_one_letter_code
_entity_poly.pdbx_strand_id
1 'polypeptide(L)'
;SNQNIIAMLSRDFGEQDRYEKTANAIATTWLISFEQIARDAPLAASYLRNIAYFAEKDIPISLLPDGRENWDKVEAVSVLQGYAFILDRGTVDRFDIHRLVHVTMRNWIQTQGD
;
A
#
# COMPACT_ATOMS: atom_id res chain seq x y z
N SER A 1 12.19 -13.92 -4.33
CA SER A 1 11.16 -14.78 -4.97
C SER A 1 9.80 -14.42 -4.39
N ASN A 2 8.74 -14.38 -5.21
CA ASN A 2 7.38 -14.02 -4.78
C ASN A 2 6.88 -14.92 -3.63
N GLN A 3 7.31 -16.18 -3.55
CA GLN A 3 6.95 -17.05 -2.42
C GLN A 3 7.50 -16.57 -1.07
N ASN A 4 8.70 -15.99 -1.03
CA ASN A 4 9.25 -15.42 0.20
C ASN A 4 8.48 -14.17 0.62
N ILE A 5 8.06 -13.35 -0.35
CA ILE A 5 7.23 -12.16 -0.11
C ILE A 5 5.87 -12.61 0.43
N ILE A 6 5.18 -13.55 -0.22
CA ILE A 6 3.90 -14.09 0.24
C ILE A 6 4.04 -14.65 1.66
N ALA A 7 5.04 -15.49 1.94
CA ALA A 7 5.23 -16.08 3.27
C ALA A 7 5.48 -15.03 4.37
N MET A 8 6.23 -13.96 4.06
CA MET A 8 6.43 -12.84 4.97
C MET A 8 5.12 -12.09 5.22
N LEU A 9 4.44 -11.70 4.14
CA LEU A 9 3.21 -10.95 4.22
C LEU A 9 2.12 -11.74 4.97
N SER A 10 2.00 -13.04 4.74
CA SER A 10 1.10 -13.93 5.48
C SER A 10 1.31 -13.91 6.98
N ARG A 11 2.56 -13.73 7.45
CA ARG A 11 2.84 -13.54 8.89
C ARG A 11 2.31 -12.21 9.40
N ASP A 12 2.36 -11.16 8.59
CA ASP A 12 1.83 -9.84 8.94
C ASP A 12 0.29 -9.82 8.96
N PHE A 13 -0.35 -10.69 8.17
CA PHE A 13 -1.82 -10.82 8.10
C PHE A 13 -2.42 -11.70 9.21
N GLY A 14 -1.65 -12.59 9.84
CA GLY A 14 -2.19 -13.61 10.76
C GLY A 14 -1.57 -13.57 12.15
N GLU A 15 -2.35 -13.24 13.18
CA GLU A 15 -1.91 -13.38 14.59
C GLU A 15 -1.99 -14.82 15.14
N GLN A 16 -2.39 -15.81 14.34
CA GLN A 16 -2.54 -17.20 14.81
C GLN A 16 -2.41 -18.19 13.65
N ASP A 17 -1.65 -19.28 13.86
CA ASP A 17 -1.52 -20.44 12.96
C ASP A 17 -2.86 -20.98 12.41
N ARG A 18 -3.99 -20.63 13.05
CA ARG A 18 -5.34 -21.03 12.66
C ARG A 18 -5.84 -20.45 11.33
N TYR A 19 -5.20 -19.42 10.77
CA TYR A 19 -5.67 -18.73 9.55
C TYR A 19 -4.65 -18.68 8.41
N GLU A 20 -3.65 -19.57 8.40
CA GLU A 20 -2.55 -19.55 7.43
C GLU A 20 -3.03 -19.52 5.96
N LYS A 21 -4.04 -20.31 5.60
CA LYS A 21 -4.61 -20.32 4.23
C LYS A 21 -5.25 -18.98 3.85
N THR A 22 -5.96 -18.35 4.78
CA THR A 22 -6.60 -17.06 4.57
C THR A 22 -5.55 -15.95 4.46
N ALA A 23 -4.54 -15.97 5.35
CA ALA A 23 -3.42 -15.05 5.30
C ALA A 23 -2.64 -15.16 3.97
N ASN A 24 -2.38 -16.38 3.49
CA ASN A 24 -1.77 -16.63 2.18
C ASN A 24 -2.62 -16.09 1.02
N ALA A 25 -3.95 -16.24 1.08
CA ALA A 25 -4.83 -15.69 0.06
C ALA A 25 -4.80 -14.15 0.05
N ILE A 26 -4.91 -13.52 1.22
CA ILE A 26 -4.82 -12.06 1.37
C ILE A 26 -3.46 -11.54 0.86
N ALA A 27 -2.37 -12.19 1.24
CA ALA A 27 -1.03 -11.84 0.78
C ALA A 27 -0.85 -11.95 -0.73
N THR A 28 -1.39 -13.00 -1.31
CA THR A 28 -1.34 -13.20 -2.76
C THR A 28 -2.14 -12.11 -3.48
N THR A 29 -3.38 -11.84 -3.03
CA THR A 29 -4.20 -10.76 -3.60
C THR A 29 -3.53 -9.41 -3.46
N TRP A 30 -2.98 -9.10 -2.28
CA TRP A 30 -2.26 -7.85 -2.06
C TRP A 30 -1.06 -7.71 -3.00
N LEU A 31 -0.23 -8.75 -3.15
CA LEU A 31 0.94 -8.71 -4.02
C LEU A 31 0.53 -8.51 -5.49
N ILE A 32 -0.51 -9.22 -5.95
CA ILE A 32 -1.05 -9.06 -7.31
C ILE A 32 -1.54 -7.63 -7.54
N SER A 33 -2.32 -7.08 -6.60
CA SER A 33 -2.80 -5.70 -6.68
C SER A 33 -1.65 -4.69 -6.69
N PHE A 34 -0.64 -4.86 -5.84
CA PHE A 34 0.53 -3.98 -5.82
C PHE A 34 1.34 -4.07 -7.12
N GLU A 35 1.59 -5.28 -7.63
CA GLU A 35 2.27 -5.48 -8.92
C GLU A 35 1.48 -4.86 -10.08
N GLN A 36 0.14 -4.92 -10.05
CA GLN A 36 -0.71 -4.28 -11.04
C GLN A 36 -0.61 -2.75 -10.97
N ILE A 37 -0.72 -2.15 -9.79
CA ILE A 37 -0.54 -0.70 -9.60
C ILE A 37 0.86 -0.27 -10.05
N ALA A 38 1.91 -1.05 -9.72
CA ALA A 38 3.27 -0.73 -10.13
C ALA A 38 3.48 -0.71 -11.65
N ARG A 39 2.75 -1.54 -12.40
CA ARG A 39 2.76 -1.55 -13.87
C ARG A 39 1.91 -0.43 -14.47
N ASP A 40 0.69 -0.27 -13.97
CA ASP A 40 -0.33 0.54 -14.64
C ASP A 40 -0.38 1.99 -14.12
N ALA A 41 -0.01 2.21 -12.86
CA ALA A 41 0.01 3.52 -12.20
C ALA A 41 1.27 3.71 -11.33
N PRO A 42 2.46 3.88 -11.96
CA PRO A 42 3.74 3.94 -11.24
C PRO A 42 3.83 5.04 -10.18
N LEU A 43 3.15 6.18 -10.38
CA LEU A 43 3.09 7.26 -9.40
C LEU A 43 2.35 6.82 -8.13
N ALA A 44 1.22 6.13 -8.26
CA ALA A 44 0.47 5.57 -7.14
C ALA A 44 1.30 4.51 -6.37
N ALA A 45 2.02 3.65 -7.08
CA ALA A 45 2.95 2.72 -6.45
C ALA A 45 4.09 3.44 -5.71
N SER A 46 4.58 4.57 -6.23
CA SER A 46 5.58 5.38 -5.54
C SER A 46 5.00 6.03 -4.29
N TYR A 47 3.74 6.48 -4.31
CA TYR A 47 3.07 7.02 -3.13
C TYR A 47 2.94 5.98 -2.03
N LEU A 48 2.57 4.73 -2.34
CA LEU A 48 2.54 3.64 -1.34
C LEU A 48 3.88 3.44 -0.64
N ARG A 49 4.98 3.50 -1.40
CA ARG A 49 6.33 3.42 -0.84
C ARG A 49 6.63 4.62 0.08
N ASN A 50 6.27 5.82 -0.33
CA ASN A 50 6.50 7.04 0.47
C ASN A 50 5.67 7.05 1.76
N ILE A 51 4.37 6.78 1.68
CA ILE A 51 3.48 6.85 2.85
C ILE A 51 3.73 5.73 3.86
N ALA A 52 4.44 4.66 3.47
CA ALA A 52 4.90 3.63 4.40
C ALA A 52 5.85 4.18 5.49
N TYR A 53 6.47 5.34 5.26
CA TYR A 53 7.33 6.03 6.23
C TYR A 53 6.57 7.03 7.11
N PHE A 54 5.29 7.30 6.83
CA PHE A 54 4.49 8.28 7.54
C PHE A 54 3.70 7.66 8.69
N ALA A 55 2.99 8.51 9.45
CA ALA A 55 1.98 8.03 10.39
C ALA A 55 0.82 7.36 9.63
N GLU A 56 0.19 6.36 10.23
CA GLU A 56 -0.90 5.59 9.59
C GLU A 56 -2.11 6.46 9.22
N LYS A 57 -2.33 7.54 9.97
CA LYS A 57 -3.52 8.36 9.88
C LYS A 57 -3.23 9.81 9.57
N ASP A 58 -4.22 10.45 8.98
CA ASP A 58 -4.28 11.90 8.78
C ASP A 58 -3.16 12.42 7.87
N ILE A 59 -2.80 11.65 6.83
CA ILE A 59 -1.73 11.99 5.90
C ILE A 59 -2.23 13.08 4.92
N PRO A 60 -1.64 14.28 4.90
CA PRO A 60 -1.97 15.30 3.93
C PRO A 60 -1.51 14.91 2.53
N ILE A 61 -2.37 15.09 1.52
CA ILE A 61 -2.02 14.91 0.10
C ILE A 61 -0.84 15.81 -0.30
N SER A 62 -0.70 16.98 0.33
CA SER A 62 0.42 17.90 0.08
C SER A 62 1.80 17.33 0.44
N LEU A 63 1.89 16.26 1.25
CA LEU A 63 3.17 15.58 1.54
C LEU A 63 3.59 14.60 0.44
N LEU A 64 2.68 14.27 -0.49
CA LEU A 64 3.01 13.41 -1.63
C LEU A 64 3.79 14.21 -2.67
N PRO A 65 4.80 13.60 -3.32
CA PRO A 65 5.57 14.27 -4.36
C PRO A 65 4.67 14.65 -5.54
N ASP A 66 4.95 15.79 -6.17
CA ASP A 66 4.19 16.22 -7.35
C ASP A 66 4.43 15.29 -8.55
N GLY A 67 3.39 15.15 -9.38
CA GLY A 67 3.53 14.54 -10.69
C GLY A 67 4.07 15.54 -11.72
N ARG A 68 3.96 15.20 -12.99
CA ARG A 68 4.31 16.12 -14.08
C ARG A 68 3.22 17.15 -14.30
N GLU A 69 1.98 16.70 -14.20
CA GLU A 69 0.78 17.52 -14.35
C GLU A 69 0.08 17.74 -13.01
N ASN A 70 -0.72 18.81 -12.93
CA ASN A 70 -1.41 19.19 -11.70
C ASN A 70 -2.42 18.14 -11.20
N TRP A 71 -2.94 17.27 -12.08
CA TRP A 71 -3.94 16.25 -11.74
C TRP A 71 -3.34 14.88 -11.39
N ASP A 72 -2.06 14.63 -11.70
CA ASP A 72 -1.43 13.32 -11.52
C ASP A 72 -1.52 12.83 -10.06
N LYS A 73 -1.39 13.75 -9.12
CA LYS A 73 -1.50 13.46 -7.68
C LYS A 73 -2.91 13.00 -7.30
N VAL A 74 -3.93 13.66 -7.83
CA VAL A 74 -5.34 13.32 -7.58
C VAL A 74 -5.68 11.97 -8.19
N GLU A 75 -5.22 11.73 -9.41
CA GLU A 75 -5.41 10.45 -10.10
C GLU A 75 -4.74 9.30 -9.34
N ALA A 76 -3.48 9.47 -8.93
CA ALA A 76 -2.74 8.46 -8.17
C ALA A 76 -3.40 8.15 -6.82
N VAL A 77 -3.88 9.16 -6.09
CA VAL A 77 -4.67 8.96 -4.85
C VAL A 77 -5.96 8.19 -5.14
N SER A 78 -6.67 8.54 -6.21
CA SER A 78 -7.92 7.86 -6.61
C SER A 78 -7.68 6.39 -6.95
N VAL A 79 -6.55 6.06 -7.59
CA VAL A 79 -6.16 4.65 -7.84
C VAL A 79 -5.98 3.92 -6.51
N LEU A 80 -5.24 4.48 -5.55
CA LEU A 80 -5.01 3.84 -4.26
C LEU A 80 -6.30 3.64 -3.45
N GLN A 81 -7.25 4.58 -3.55
CA GLN A 81 -8.58 4.43 -2.98
C GLN A 81 -9.37 3.30 -3.67
N GLY A 82 -9.29 3.19 -5.00
CA GLY A 82 -9.96 2.14 -5.78
C GLY A 82 -9.49 0.72 -5.41
N TYR A 83 -8.22 0.56 -5.03
CA TYR A 83 -7.66 -0.69 -4.52
C TYR A 83 -7.83 -0.87 -3.00
N ALA A 84 -8.51 0.05 -2.31
CA ALA A 84 -8.68 0.07 -0.86
C ALA A 84 -7.37 0.05 -0.06
N PHE A 85 -6.28 0.58 -0.64
CA PHE A 85 -4.98 0.65 0.05
C PHE A 85 -4.88 1.85 0.98
N ILE A 86 -5.61 2.92 0.63
CA ILE A 86 -5.84 4.08 1.48
C ILE A 86 -7.34 4.28 1.69
N LEU A 87 -7.68 4.95 2.78
CA LEU A 87 -9.04 5.23 3.18
C LEU A 87 -9.31 6.72 3.04
N ASP A 88 -10.43 7.05 2.39
CA ASP A 88 -10.98 8.40 2.42
C ASP A 88 -11.50 8.70 3.83
N ARG A 89 -11.17 9.90 4.32
CA ARG A 89 -11.65 10.43 5.60
C ARG A 89 -12.90 11.30 5.47
N GLY A 90 -13.41 11.49 4.25
CA GLY A 90 -14.46 12.47 3.93
C GLY A 90 -13.92 13.90 3.89
N THR A 91 -12.59 14.06 3.84
CA THR A 91 -11.88 15.33 3.74
C THR A 91 -11.12 15.36 2.43
N VAL A 92 -11.17 16.49 1.72
CA VAL A 92 -10.64 16.61 0.34
C VAL A 92 -9.12 16.44 0.26
N ASP A 93 -8.39 16.70 1.35
CA ASP A 93 -6.94 16.86 1.34
C ASP A 93 -6.17 15.85 2.20
N ARG A 94 -6.85 14.87 2.83
CA ARG A 94 -6.22 13.91 3.75
C ARG A 94 -6.79 12.51 3.63
N PHE A 95 -5.95 11.52 3.89
CA PHE A 95 -6.29 10.10 3.87
C PHE A 95 -5.59 9.33 4.99
N ASP A 96 -6.07 8.12 5.26
CA ASP A 96 -5.36 7.14 6.09
C ASP A 96 -4.79 6.04 5.20
N ILE A 97 -3.67 5.44 5.58
CA ILE A 97 -3.25 4.16 5.01
C ILE A 97 -3.93 3.03 5.79
N HIS A 98 -4.46 2.02 5.08
CA HIS A 98 -5.03 0.87 5.77
C HIS A 98 -3.94 0.17 6.61
N ARG A 99 -4.17 -0.04 7.92
CA ARG A 99 -3.19 -0.59 8.89
C ARG A 99 -2.35 -1.72 8.32
N LEU A 100 -3.04 -2.64 7.67
CA LEU A 100 -2.45 -3.83 7.12
C LEU A 100 -1.50 -3.55 5.95
N VAL A 101 -1.91 -2.66 5.04
CA VAL A 101 -1.07 -2.19 3.92
C VAL A 101 0.14 -1.43 4.45
N HIS A 102 -0.03 -0.66 5.52
CA HIS A 102 1.06 0.07 6.16
C HIS A 102 2.15 -0.85 6.71
N VAL A 103 1.78 -1.87 7.51
CA VAL A 103 2.72 -2.86 8.06
C VAL A 103 3.39 -3.66 6.95
N THR A 104 2.59 -4.20 6.04
CA THR A 104 3.05 -4.96 4.87
C THR A 104 4.05 -4.18 4.03
N MET A 105 3.77 -2.91 3.69
CA MET A 105 4.68 -2.10 2.88
C MET A 105 6.00 -1.81 3.60
N ARG A 106 5.97 -1.54 4.91
CA ARG A 106 7.19 -1.30 5.70
C ARG A 106 8.09 -2.54 5.72
N ASN A 107 7.49 -3.71 5.95
CA ASN A 107 8.24 -4.96 5.95
C ASN A 107 8.77 -5.28 4.54
N TRP A 108 7.96 -5.06 3.51
CA TRP A 108 8.39 -5.26 2.12
C TRP A 108 9.59 -4.38 1.76
N ILE A 109 9.56 -3.08 2.05
CA ILE A 109 10.66 -2.15 1.81
C ILE A 109 11.96 -2.62 2.50
N GLN A 110 11.88 -3.02 3.78
CA GLN A 110 13.03 -3.52 4.52
C GLN A 110 13.67 -4.76 3.89
N THR A 111 12.89 -5.61 3.23
CA THR A 111 13.41 -6.80 2.52
C THR A 111 14.00 -6.51 1.15
N GLN A 112 13.61 -5.39 0.51
CA GLN A 112 14.16 -5.00 -0.79
C GLN A 112 15.53 -4.29 -0.67
N GLY A 113 15.91 -3.87 0.54
CA GLY A 113 17.23 -3.30 0.81
C GLY A 113 17.42 -1.86 0.34
N ASP A 114 16.37 -1.04 0.44
CA ASP A 114 16.47 0.43 0.32
C ASP A 114 16.90 1.09 1.64
#